data_AF-A0A067K440-F1
#
_entry.id   AF-A0A067K440-F1
#
_cell.length_a   1.000
_cell.length_b   1.000
_cell.length_c   1.000
_cell.angle_alpha   90.00
_cell.angle_beta   90.00
_cell.angle_gamma   90.00
#
_symmetry.space_group_name_H-M   'P 1'
#
loop_
_entity.id
_entity.type
_entity.pdbx_description
1 polymer ?
#
loop_
_entity_poly.entity_id
_entity_poly.type
_entity_poly.pdbx_seq_one_letter_code
_entity_poly.pdbx_strand_id
1 'polypeptide(L)'
;MSNWDLGNSETTRKKLALQASNYNFQLSFSFNTFYPNIGGISYQGDAFASPGSLQLTKNQIDNNLTYSAGRVSYVLPIHIWDSSTGKLSDFTSRFSFIAKDVKDWTIYGDGLTFFLAPIDSEIPPNAAGGYLGLFSPETALNVSKQNQIVAVEFDSYQNPWDPIFDHVGILVDSIVSVANVTWRNDITNGAVVTSWVNYDSASKNLSVFFTDAQNPVSRGVYSLSYTVDLREVLPEWVRIGFSASTGTAVETNSILSWEFSSSL
;
A
#
# COMPACT_ATOMS: atom_id res chain seq x y z
N MET A 1 24.99 -35.07 6.65
CA MET A 1 24.55 -33.91 5.87
C MET A 1 23.46 -33.23 6.69
N SER A 2 23.82 -32.21 7.46
CA SER A 2 22.91 -31.49 8.36
C SER A 2 22.29 -30.32 7.61
N ASN A 3 20.97 -30.34 7.46
CA ASN A 3 20.18 -29.21 6.98
C ASN A 3 20.28 -28.06 7.99
N TRP A 4 20.65 -26.88 7.51
CA TRP A 4 20.53 -25.64 8.23
C TRP A 4 19.08 -25.18 8.17
N ASP A 5 18.35 -25.40 9.25
CA ASP A 5 17.03 -24.82 9.46
C ASP A 5 17.24 -23.40 10.01
N LEU A 6 17.14 -22.39 9.14
CA LEU A 6 17.15 -20.99 9.56
C LEU A 6 15.80 -20.69 10.21
N GLY A 7 15.72 -20.97 11.51
CA GLY A 7 14.52 -20.78 12.33
C GLY A 7 13.95 -19.36 12.21
N ASN A 8 12.72 -19.30 11.72
CA ASN A 8 11.85 -18.11 11.59
C ASN A 8 11.34 -17.62 12.96
N SER A 9 12.22 -17.50 13.94
CA SER A 9 11.88 -17.07 15.30
C SER A 9 11.96 -15.55 15.45
N GLU A 10 11.10 -14.98 16.30
CA GLU A 10 11.13 -13.56 16.69
C GLU A 10 12.53 -13.12 17.18
N THR A 11 13.23 -14.02 17.87
CA THR A 11 14.61 -13.85 18.31
C THR A 11 15.57 -13.69 17.13
N THR A 12 15.39 -14.43 16.04
CA THR A 12 16.19 -14.29 14.80
C THR A 12 15.96 -12.94 14.14
N ARG A 13 14.71 -12.46 14.10
CA ARG A 13 14.34 -11.14 13.54
C ARG A 13 14.93 -9.99 14.38
N LYS A 14 14.82 -10.08 15.70
CA LYS A 14 15.46 -9.14 16.64
C LYS A 14 16.98 -9.17 16.54
N LYS A 15 17.60 -10.34 16.30
CA LYS A 15 19.05 -10.48 16.10
C LYS A 15 19.54 -9.83 14.81
N LEU A 16 18.78 -9.98 13.72
CA LEU A 16 19.06 -9.30 12.44
C LEU A 16 18.90 -7.78 12.56
N ALA A 17 17.90 -7.30 13.32
CA ALA A 17 17.74 -5.88 13.62
C ALA A 17 18.89 -5.32 14.47
N LEU A 18 19.37 -6.07 15.47
CA LEU A 18 20.51 -5.68 16.32
C LEU A 18 21.85 -5.68 15.57
N GLN A 19 22.07 -6.60 14.62
CA GLN A 19 23.30 -6.66 13.81
C GLN A 19 23.42 -5.51 12.79
N ALA A 20 22.33 -4.81 12.49
CA ALA A 20 22.30 -3.76 11.48
C ALA A 20 22.53 -2.35 12.05
N SER A 21 22.73 -2.21 13.36
CA SER A 21 22.91 -0.93 14.09
C SER A 21 24.18 -0.11 13.78
N ASN A 22 25.01 -0.51 12.82
CA ASN A 22 26.29 0.14 12.47
C ASN A 22 26.44 0.57 10.99
N TYR A 23 25.37 0.55 10.19
CA TYR A 23 25.42 0.95 8.78
C TYR A 23 24.35 1.98 8.46
N ASN A 24 24.66 2.93 7.56
CA ASN A 24 23.66 3.77 6.90
C ASN A 24 22.55 2.84 6.37
N PHE A 25 21.33 2.96 6.91
CA PHE A 25 20.18 2.14 6.55
C PHE A 25 19.60 2.62 5.22
N GLN A 26 20.34 2.37 4.14
CA GLN A 26 19.80 2.51 2.80
C GLN A 26 19.20 1.16 2.39
N LEU A 27 17.89 1.14 2.19
CA LEU A 27 17.18 -0.01 1.64
C LEU A 27 16.64 0.38 0.27
N SER A 28 16.86 -0.47 -0.72
CA SER A 28 16.38 -0.26 -2.08
C SER A 28 16.05 -1.59 -2.74
N PHE A 29 14.94 -1.65 -3.47
CA PHE A 29 14.58 -2.78 -4.32
C PHE A 29 13.81 -2.33 -5.57
N SER A 30 13.78 -3.20 -6.57
CA SER A 30 13.07 -3.00 -7.83
C SER A 30 12.48 -4.31 -8.33
N PHE A 31 11.17 -4.35 -8.49
CA PHE A 31 10.41 -5.42 -9.15
C PHE A 31 9.82 -4.86 -10.43
N ASN A 32 10.41 -5.22 -11.58
CA ASN A 32 9.93 -4.75 -12.88
C ASN A 32 8.75 -5.58 -13.42
N THR A 33 8.51 -6.74 -12.80
CA THR A 33 7.44 -7.69 -13.11
C THR A 33 7.35 -8.70 -11.97
N PHE A 34 6.28 -9.50 -11.93
CA PHE A 34 6.03 -10.51 -10.91
C PHE A 34 5.72 -11.87 -11.53
N TYR A 35 6.01 -12.93 -10.79
CA TYR A 35 5.73 -14.31 -11.18
C TYR A 35 5.31 -15.12 -9.95
N PRO A 36 4.59 -16.24 -10.13
CA PRO A 36 4.31 -17.16 -9.03
C PRO A 36 5.59 -17.55 -8.28
N ASN A 37 5.52 -17.57 -6.94
CA ASN A 37 6.64 -17.87 -6.05
C ASN A 37 7.81 -16.88 -6.10
N ILE A 38 7.60 -15.63 -6.55
CA ILE A 38 8.61 -14.58 -6.43
C ILE A 38 9.00 -14.36 -4.96
N GLY A 39 10.30 -14.38 -4.69
CA GLY A 39 10.84 -14.09 -3.36
C GLY A 39 10.71 -12.61 -2.99
N GLY A 40 10.81 -12.30 -1.71
CA GLY A 40 10.79 -10.92 -1.23
C GLY A 40 9.38 -10.33 -1.01
N ILE A 41 8.32 -11.07 -1.35
CA ILE A 41 6.92 -10.65 -1.19
C ILE A 41 6.18 -11.62 -0.25
N SER A 42 5.39 -11.05 0.65
CA SER A 42 4.44 -11.75 1.53
C SER A 42 3.01 -11.43 1.10
N TYR A 43 2.09 -12.38 1.29
CA TYR A 43 0.69 -12.28 0.85
C TYR A 43 -0.24 -12.51 2.04
N GLN A 44 -1.37 -11.80 2.08
CA GLN A 44 -2.46 -12.01 3.04
C GLN A 44 -3.81 -11.89 2.31
N GLY A 45 -4.83 -12.54 2.89
CA GLY A 45 -6.17 -12.57 2.33
C GLY A 45 -6.19 -13.24 0.96
N ASP A 46 -6.87 -12.62 0.01
CA ASP A 46 -7.06 -13.14 -1.34
C ASP A 46 -5.90 -12.81 -2.30
N ALA A 47 -4.86 -12.12 -1.84
CA ALA A 47 -3.78 -11.68 -2.71
C ALA A 47 -2.89 -12.86 -3.17
N PHE A 48 -2.47 -12.82 -4.43
CA PHE A 48 -1.59 -13.85 -5.01
C PHE A 48 -0.75 -13.29 -6.17
N ALA A 49 0.30 -14.01 -6.56
CA ALA A 49 1.11 -13.67 -7.73
C ALA A 49 0.62 -14.40 -8.98
N SER A 50 0.59 -13.66 -10.09
CA SER A 50 0.34 -14.18 -11.43
C SER A 50 1.48 -13.77 -12.36
N PRO A 51 1.68 -14.43 -13.51
CA PRO A 51 2.66 -13.98 -14.49
C PRO A 51 2.39 -12.53 -14.91
N GLY A 52 3.37 -11.65 -14.65
CA GLY A 52 3.30 -10.22 -14.97
C GLY A 52 2.74 -9.32 -13.88
N SER A 53 2.14 -9.83 -12.80
CA SER A 53 1.51 -8.96 -11.79
C SER A 53 1.23 -9.62 -10.43
N LEU A 54 1.19 -8.80 -9.38
CA LEU A 54 0.55 -9.17 -8.11
C LEU A 54 -0.93 -8.83 -8.19
N GLN A 55 -1.79 -9.79 -7.86
CA GLN A 55 -3.23 -9.63 -7.78
C GLN A 55 -3.59 -9.37 -6.32
N LEU A 56 -4.22 -8.23 -6.03
CA LEU A 56 -4.60 -7.84 -4.67
C LEU A 56 -6.00 -8.33 -4.29
N THR A 57 -6.88 -8.53 -5.28
CA THR A 57 -8.22 -9.11 -5.13
C THR A 57 -8.35 -10.38 -5.96
N LYS A 58 -9.38 -11.19 -5.67
CA LYS A 58 -9.76 -12.34 -6.52
C LYS A 58 -10.00 -11.85 -7.95
N ASN A 59 -9.57 -12.63 -8.93
CA ASN A 59 -9.75 -12.31 -10.36
C ASN A 59 -10.25 -13.49 -11.21
N GLN A 60 -10.68 -14.59 -10.57
CA GLN A 60 -11.11 -15.79 -11.28
C GLN A 60 -12.60 -15.70 -11.65
N ILE A 61 -12.88 -15.69 -12.95
CA ILE A 61 -14.22 -15.49 -13.55
C ILE A 61 -15.26 -16.51 -13.07
N ASP A 62 -14.83 -17.70 -12.66
CA ASP A 62 -15.68 -18.81 -12.18
C ASP A 62 -15.96 -18.79 -10.67
N ASN A 63 -15.46 -17.79 -9.94
CA ASN A 63 -15.64 -17.66 -8.50
C ASN A 63 -16.36 -16.35 -8.12
N ASN A 64 -16.94 -16.32 -6.92
CA ASN A 64 -17.52 -15.09 -6.40
C ASN A 64 -16.42 -14.05 -6.12
N LEU A 65 -16.43 -12.96 -6.88
CA LEU A 65 -15.47 -11.87 -6.77
C LEU A 65 -15.85 -10.83 -5.71
N THR A 66 -17.09 -10.83 -5.21
CA THR A 66 -17.53 -9.84 -4.22
C THR A 66 -16.86 -10.04 -2.87
N TYR A 67 -16.68 -8.95 -2.11
CA TYR A 67 -16.12 -8.98 -0.75
C TYR A 67 -14.73 -9.63 -0.69
N SER A 68 -13.92 -9.41 -1.73
CA SER A 68 -12.53 -9.83 -1.76
C SER A 68 -11.63 -8.76 -1.12
N ALA A 69 -10.65 -9.20 -0.34
CA ALA A 69 -9.65 -8.31 0.25
C ALA A 69 -8.31 -9.01 0.32
N GLY A 70 -7.24 -8.29 -0.01
CA GLY A 70 -5.89 -8.83 0.04
C GLY A 70 -4.83 -7.78 0.31
N ARG A 71 -3.70 -8.24 0.83
CA ARG A 71 -2.49 -7.44 1.00
C ARG A 71 -1.28 -8.16 0.44
N VAL A 72 -0.39 -7.40 -0.16
CA VAL A 72 0.98 -7.83 -0.46
C VAL A 72 1.95 -6.91 0.25
N SER A 73 3.06 -7.42 0.76
CA SER A 73 4.07 -6.58 1.40
C SER A 73 5.48 -7.07 1.16
N TYR A 74 6.43 -6.14 1.15
CA TYR A 74 7.84 -6.49 1.15
C TYR A 74 8.19 -7.20 2.46
N VAL A 75 8.98 -8.27 2.36
CA VAL A 75 9.22 -9.17 3.51
C VAL A 75 10.13 -8.60 4.59
N LEU A 76 11.00 -7.65 4.24
CA LEU A 76 11.90 -7.04 5.22
C LEU A 76 11.26 -5.78 5.81
N PRO A 77 11.33 -5.60 7.15
CA PRO A 77 10.92 -4.35 7.77
C PRO A 77 11.71 -3.14 7.28
N ILE A 78 11.04 -1.98 7.27
CA ILE A 78 11.62 -0.68 6.91
C ILE A 78 11.79 0.13 8.19
N HIS A 79 13.00 0.62 8.45
CA HIS A 79 13.26 1.56 9.54
C HIS A 79 12.91 2.97 9.05
N ILE A 80 11.81 3.54 9.55
CA ILE A 80 11.28 4.83 9.08
C ILE A 80 11.63 6.00 10.00
N TRP A 81 11.99 5.72 11.25
CA TRP A 81 12.56 6.69 12.17
C TRP A 81 13.29 6.00 13.31
N ASP A 82 14.24 6.71 13.92
CA ASP A 82 15.07 6.22 15.03
C ASP A 82 14.71 6.94 16.33
N SER A 83 14.34 6.19 17.37
CA SER A 83 13.92 6.73 18.67
C SER A 83 15.04 7.36 19.48
N SER A 84 16.30 6.95 19.25
CA SER A 84 17.45 7.45 19.99
C SER A 84 17.88 8.85 19.53
N THR A 85 17.72 9.14 18.25
CA THR A 85 18.13 10.39 17.59
C THR A 85 16.95 11.26 17.19
N GLY A 86 15.75 10.68 17.12
CA GLY A 86 14.55 11.31 16.57
C GLY A 86 14.59 11.51 15.05
N LYS A 87 15.59 10.96 14.34
CA LYS A 87 15.72 11.11 12.88
C LYS A 87 14.63 10.34 12.15
N LEU A 88 14.13 10.92 11.06
CA LEU A 88 13.16 10.34 10.13
C LEU A 88 13.87 9.93 8.85
N SER A 89 13.45 8.82 8.24
CA SER A 89 13.93 8.39 6.93
C SER A 89 13.22 9.15 5.82
N ASP A 90 13.97 9.58 4.81
CA ASP A 90 13.39 9.91 3.50
C ASP A 90 13.05 8.61 2.77
N PHE A 91 11.96 8.61 2.01
CA PHE A 91 11.67 7.49 1.11
C PHE A 91 10.99 7.90 -0.20
N THR A 92 11.14 7.05 -1.19
CA THR A 92 10.43 7.11 -2.46
C THR A 92 9.96 5.72 -2.84
N SER A 93 8.68 5.58 -3.13
CA SER A 93 8.14 4.41 -3.82
C SER A 93 7.61 4.82 -5.19
N ARG A 94 7.85 3.98 -6.18
CA ARG A 94 7.27 4.10 -7.51
C ARG A 94 6.64 2.78 -7.89
N PHE A 95 5.42 2.80 -8.38
CA PHE A 95 4.75 1.58 -8.80
C PHE A 95 3.81 1.85 -9.95
N SER A 96 3.49 0.80 -10.70
CA SER A 96 2.45 0.85 -11.72
C SER A 96 1.39 -0.20 -11.44
N PHE A 97 0.13 0.13 -11.66
CA PHE A 97 -1.00 -0.73 -11.37
C PHE A 97 -2.09 -0.64 -12.43
N ILE A 98 -3.02 -1.60 -12.37
CA ILE A 98 -4.30 -1.59 -13.09
C ILE A 98 -5.40 -1.83 -12.06
N ALA A 99 -6.37 -0.93 -12.01
CA ALA A 99 -7.70 -1.18 -11.47
C ALA A 99 -8.64 -1.38 -12.65
N LYS A 100 -9.45 -2.44 -12.63
CA LYS A 100 -10.29 -2.81 -13.77
C LYS A 100 -11.65 -3.35 -13.36
N ASP A 101 -12.70 -2.74 -13.91
CA ASP A 101 -14.05 -3.30 -13.84
C ASP A 101 -14.13 -4.61 -14.64
N VAL A 102 -14.68 -5.64 -14.03
CA VAL A 102 -14.83 -6.98 -14.62
C VAL A 102 -16.28 -7.48 -14.64
N LYS A 103 -17.24 -6.67 -14.16
CA LYS A 103 -18.61 -7.11 -13.93
C LYS A 103 -19.66 -6.23 -14.60
N ASP A 104 -19.79 -4.96 -14.21
CA ASP A 104 -21.02 -4.20 -14.44
C ASP A 104 -20.87 -2.94 -15.33
N TRP A 105 -19.65 -2.57 -15.78
CA TRP A 105 -19.31 -1.42 -16.65
C TRP A 105 -19.79 -0.03 -16.16
N THR A 106 -20.69 0.02 -15.19
CA THR A 106 -21.34 1.22 -14.65
C THR A 106 -21.08 1.43 -13.16
N ILE A 107 -20.72 0.36 -12.44
CA ILE A 107 -20.45 0.39 -11.00
C ILE A 107 -19.28 -0.56 -10.72
N TYR A 108 -18.19 -0.03 -10.20
CA TYR A 108 -16.95 -0.72 -9.85
C TYR A 108 -16.50 -0.26 -8.46
N GLY A 109 -15.60 -1.00 -7.83
CA GLY A 109 -15.12 -0.68 -6.49
C GLY A 109 -14.25 -1.76 -5.86
N ASP A 110 -13.52 -1.46 -4.79
CA ASP A 110 -13.59 -0.21 -4.00
C ASP A 110 -12.28 0.59 -4.02
N GLY A 111 -11.18 0.02 -4.53
CA GLY A 111 -9.91 0.70 -4.64
C GLY A 111 -8.73 -0.11 -4.12
N LEU A 112 -7.56 0.55 -4.14
CA LEU A 112 -6.30 0.00 -3.63
C LEU A 112 -5.49 1.07 -2.90
N THR A 113 -4.52 0.63 -2.10
CA THR A 113 -3.59 1.53 -1.40
C THR A 113 -2.13 1.08 -1.52
N PHE A 114 -1.21 2.04 -1.40
CA PHE A 114 0.14 1.82 -0.89
C PHE A 114 0.15 2.19 0.60
N PHE A 115 0.61 1.32 1.48
CA PHE A 115 0.52 1.53 2.94
C PHE A 115 1.83 1.33 3.68
N LEU A 116 1.95 2.01 4.82
CA LEU A 116 2.88 1.79 5.91
C LEU A 116 2.08 1.37 7.15
N ALA A 117 2.47 0.28 7.81
CA ALA A 117 1.81 -0.22 9.01
C ALA A 117 2.80 -0.98 9.91
N PRO A 118 2.47 -1.28 11.19
CA PRO A 118 3.27 -2.15 12.05
C PRO A 118 3.65 -3.47 11.36
N ILE A 119 4.83 -4.01 11.69
CA ILE A 119 5.35 -5.25 11.07
C ILE A 119 4.36 -6.42 11.24
N ASP A 120 3.65 -6.45 12.36
CA ASP A 120 2.65 -7.43 12.76
C ASP A 120 1.23 -7.07 12.33
N SER A 121 1.03 -6.00 11.55
CA SER A 121 -0.28 -5.64 11.02
C SER A 121 -0.82 -6.73 10.08
N GLU A 122 -2.04 -7.16 10.38
CA GLU A 122 -2.83 -8.11 9.60
C GLU A 122 -4.10 -7.43 9.05
N ILE A 123 -4.77 -8.08 8.10
CA ILE A 123 -6.08 -7.65 7.62
C ILE A 123 -7.09 -7.76 8.77
N PRO A 124 -7.75 -6.65 9.20
CA PRO A 124 -8.75 -6.71 10.25
C PRO A 124 -9.99 -7.51 9.82
N PRO A 125 -10.78 -8.02 10.78
CA PRO A 125 -12.09 -8.59 10.47
C PRO A 125 -12.97 -7.59 9.71
N ASN A 126 -13.72 -8.10 8.73
CA ASN A 126 -14.67 -7.31 7.93
C ASN A 126 -14.05 -6.11 7.19
N ALA A 127 -12.78 -6.19 6.81
CA ALA A 127 -12.05 -5.12 6.12
C ALA A 127 -12.26 -5.06 4.59
N ALA A 128 -13.23 -5.77 4.02
CA ALA A 128 -13.51 -5.72 2.57
C ALA A 128 -14.34 -4.49 2.17
N GLY A 129 -14.48 -4.23 0.87
CA GLY A 129 -15.15 -3.02 0.35
C GLY A 129 -14.38 -1.75 0.68
N GLY A 130 -15.07 -0.68 1.05
CA GLY A 130 -14.51 0.62 1.39
C GLY A 130 -13.50 0.66 2.55
N TYR A 131 -13.28 -0.44 3.26
CA TYR A 131 -12.24 -0.53 4.29
C TYR A 131 -10.86 -0.90 3.74
N LEU A 132 -10.75 -1.13 2.42
CA LEU A 132 -9.52 -1.29 1.64
C LEU A 132 -8.58 -2.41 2.10
N GLY A 133 -9.10 -3.38 2.86
CA GLY A 133 -8.30 -4.39 3.54
C GLY A 133 -7.41 -3.81 4.64
N LEU A 134 -7.57 -2.53 5.02
CA LEU A 134 -6.74 -1.82 5.99
C LEU A 134 -7.40 -1.61 7.35
N PHE A 135 -8.67 -1.25 7.36
CA PHE A 135 -9.39 -0.82 8.56
C PHE A 135 -10.47 -1.82 8.95
N SER A 136 -10.84 -1.85 10.23
CA SER A 136 -12.07 -2.52 10.64
C SER A 136 -13.21 -1.49 10.73
N PRO A 137 -14.48 -1.90 10.60
CA PRO A 137 -15.62 -1.00 10.77
C PRO A 137 -15.60 -0.23 12.10
N GLU A 138 -15.04 -0.83 13.16
CA GLU A 138 -14.99 -0.24 14.50
C GLU A 138 -13.96 0.87 14.63
N THR A 139 -12.87 0.83 13.86
CA THR A 139 -11.74 1.76 13.98
C THR A 139 -11.54 2.68 12.77
N ALA A 140 -12.20 2.40 11.64
CA ALA A 140 -12.00 3.12 10.38
C ALA A 140 -12.17 4.63 10.50
N LEU A 141 -13.20 5.09 11.22
CA LEU A 141 -13.51 6.51 11.39
C LEU A 141 -12.90 7.14 12.65
N ASN A 142 -12.13 6.37 13.43
CA ASN A 142 -11.62 6.78 14.74
C ASN A 142 -10.11 7.06 14.70
N VAL A 143 -9.74 8.34 14.57
CA VAL A 143 -8.34 8.80 14.74
C VAL A 143 -7.96 8.66 16.22
N SER A 144 -7.36 7.54 16.58
CA SER A 144 -7.13 7.13 17.98
C SER A 144 -5.72 6.58 18.24
N LYS A 145 -4.85 6.61 17.22
CA LYS A 145 -3.55 5.95 17.13
C LYS A 145 -3.61 4.42 17.28
N GLN A 146 -4.81 3.84 17.18
CA GLN A 146 -5.01 2.39 17.26
C GLN A 146 -4.73 1.69 15.94
N ASN A 147 -4.97 2.36 14.80
CA ASN A 147 -4.74 1.76 13.49
C ASN A 147 -3.24 1.75 13.16
N GLN A 148 -2.54 2.86 13.46
CA GLN A 148 -1.12 3.06 13.12
C GLN A 148 -0.86 2.82 11.63
N ILE A 149 -1.71 3.40 10.78
CA ILE A 149 -1.63 3.25 9.33
C ILE A 149 -1.40 4.63 8.72
N VAL A 150 -0.45 4.71 7.81
CA VAL A 150 -0.35 5.80 6.85
C VAL A 150 -0.43 5.18 5.47
N ALA A 151 -1.37 5.63 4.64
CA ALA A 151 -1.56 5.06 3.32
C ALA A 151 -1.87 6.14 2.28
N VAL A 152 -1.63 5.78 1.03
CA VAL A 152 -2.09 6.50 -0.15
C VAL A 152 -3.12 5.62 -0.82
N GLU A 153 -4.36 6.08 -0.91
CA GLU A 153 -5.46 5.36 -1.54
C GLU A 153 -5.69 5.84 -2.97
N PHE A 154 -6.16 4.92 -3.81
CA PHE A 154 -6.75 5.14 -5.11
C PHE A 154 -8.16 4.56 -5.01
N ASP A 155 -9.11 5.42 -4.66
CA ASP A 155 -10.48 5.08 -4.35
C ASP A 155 -11.37 5.29 -5.59
N SER A 156 -12.07 4.22 -5.97
CA SER A 156 -12.95 4.14 -7.13
C SER A 156 -14.43 3.98 -6.77
N TYR A 157 -14.77 4.03 -5.47
CA TYR A 157 -16.13 3.83 -5.02
C TYR A 157 -16.48 4.78 -3.86
N GLN A 158 -17.44 5.67 -4.12
CA GLN A 158 -17.90 6.62 -3.12
C GLN A 158 -18.64 5.93 -1.95
N ASN A 159 -18.01 5.86 -0.77
CA ASN A 159 -18.65 5.57 0.50
C ASN A 159 -19.13 6.86 1.20
N PRO A 160 -19.90 6.76 2.31
CA PRO A 160 -20.44 7.93 3.00
C PRO A 160 -19.39 8.91 3.57
N TRP A 161 -18.13 8.49 3.70
CA TRP A 161 -17.03 9.33 4.17
C TRP A 161 -16.24 10.01 3.05
N ASP A 162 -16.51 9.68 1.79
CA ASP A 162 -15.72 10.11 0.64
C ASP A 162 -16.22 11.40 -0.01
N PRO A 163 -15.34 12.09 -0.76
CA PRO A 163 -15.77 13.13 -1.70
C PRO A 163 -16.71 12.58 -2.78
N ILE A 164 -17.32 13.50 -3.54
CA ILE A 164 -18.36 13.19 -4.55
C ILE A 164 -17.84 12.35 -5.72
N PHE A 165 -16.53 12.33 -5.97
CA PHE A 165 -15.92 11.63 -7.10
C PHE A 165 -14.80 10.72 -6.61
N ASP A 166 -14.51 9.69 -7.39
CA ASP A 166 -13.30 8.88 -7.31
C ASP A 166 -12.08 9.77 -7.09
N HIS A 167 -11.19 9.33 -6.21
CA HIS A 167 -10.15 10.19 -5.70
C HIS A 167 -8.87 9.42 -5.35
N VAL A 168 -7.77 10.15 -5.35
CA VAL A 168 -6.54 9.71 -4.68
C VAL A 168 -6.44 10.46 -3.37
N GLY A 169 -6.08 9.76 -2.31
CA GLY A 169 -6.15 10.27 -0.95
C GLY A 169 -4.92 9.93 -0.11
N ILE A 170 -4.63 10.74 0.91
CA ILE A 170 -3.71 10.38 2.00
C ILE A 170 -4.53 10.04 3.23
N LEU A 171 -4.33 8.83 3.73
CA LEU A 171 -4.92 8.29 4.93
C LEU A 171 -3.92 8.38 6.08
N VAL A 172 -4.33 8.96 7.20
CA VAL A 172 -3.52 9.02 8.43
C VAL A 172 -4.36 8.53 9.60
N ASP A 173 -4.12 7.29 10.00
CA ASP A 173 -4.78 6.60 11.13
C ASP A 173 -6.32 6.48 11.03
N SER A 174 -6.90 6.79 9.87
CA SER A 174 -8.33 6.69 9.57
C SER A 174 -8.54 6.48 8.06
N ILE A 175 -9.68 5.90 7.69
CA ILE A 175 -10.15 5.80 6.29
C ILE A 175 -10.53 7.17 5.71
N VAL A 176 -10.77 8.18 6.55
CA VAL A 176 -11.09 9.53 6.05
C VAL A 176 -9.80 10.21 5.60
N SER A 177 -9.71 10.46 4.29
CA SER A 177 -8.60 11.18 3.69
C SER A 177 -8.34 12.55 4.31
N VAL A 178 -7.12 12.79 4.80
CA VAL A 178 -6.68 14.11 5.31
C VAL A 178 -6.34 15.09 4.18
N ALA A 179 -6.07 14.57 2.99
CA ALA A 179 -5.92 15.32 1.75
C ALA A 179 -6.35 14.42 0.59
N ASN A 180 -7.06 14.98 -0.40
CA ASN A 180 -7.46 14.25 -1.60
C ASN A 180 -7.42 15.12 -2.84
N VAL A 181 -7.45 14.46 -4.00
CA VAL A 181 -7.65 15.08 -5.31
C VAL A 181 -8.50 14.17 -6.18
N THR A 182 -9.39 14.74 -6.99
CA THR A 182 -10.22 13.98 -7.93
C THR A 182 -9.35 13.15 -8.88
N TRP A 183 -9.66 11.86 -8.98
CA TRP A 183 -9.01 10.92 -9.87
C TRP A 183 -9.89 10.67 -11.08
N ARG A 184 -9.54 11.29 -12.21
CA ARG A 184 -10.18 11.00 -13.51
C ARG A 184 -9.62 9.70 -14.06
N ASN A 185 -10.15 8.58 -13.59
CA ASN A 185 -9.68 7.25 -13.94
C ASN A 185 -10.32 6.72 -15.24
N ASP A 186 -9.75 5.63 -15.76
CA ASP A 186 -10.28 4.84 -16.86
C ASP A 186 -10.32 3.35 -16.45
N ILE A 187 -10.96 3.09 -15.30
CA ILE A 187 -11.09 1.75 -14.71
C ILE A 187 -11.87 0.80 -15.64
N THR A 188 -12.84 1.32 -16.40
CA THR A 188 -13.60 0.51 -17.37
C THR A 188 -12.70 -0.12 -18.43
N ASN A 189 -11.68 0.59 -18.92
CA ASN A 189 -10.73 0.04 -19.89
C ASN A 189 -9.48 -0.58 -19.23
N GLY A 190 -9.28 -0.39 -17.93
CA GLY A 190 -8.14 -0.90 -17.19
C GLY A 190 -6.83 -0.21 -17.58
N ALA A 191 -6.83 1.13 -17.63
CA ALA A 191 -5.64 1.90 -17.93
C ALA A 191 -4.51 1.64 -16.90
N VAL A 192 -3.26 1.63 -17.38
CA VAL A 192 -2.11 1.52 -16.49
C VAL A 192 -1.85 2.87 -15.84
N VAL A 193 -1.86 2.90 -14.51
CA VAL A 193 -1.51 4.09 -13.73
C VAL A 193 -0.12 3.90 -13.14
N THR A 194 0.73 4.92 -13.24
CA THR A 194 2.02 4.98 -12.55
C THR A 194 1.94 6.03 -11.44
N SER A 195 2.37 5.66 -10.24
CA SER A 195 2.39 6.51 -9.05
C SER A 195 3.77 6.62 -8.44
N TRP A 196 4.05 7.78 -7.85
CA TRP A 196 5.18 8.09 -7.01
C TRP A 196 4.68 8.57 -5.65
N VAL A 197 5.16 7.93 -4.58
CA VAL A 197 4.92 8.33 -3.20
C VAL A 197 6.26 8.71 -2.59
N ASN A 198 6.43 9.98 -2.24
CA ASN A 198 7.67 10.50 -1.66
C ASN A 198 7.39 11.04 -0.27
N TYR A 199 8.30 10.75 0.66
CA TYR A 199 8.32 11.39 1.96
C TYR A 199 9.64 12.13 2.14
N ASP A 200 9.55 13.45 2.29
CA ASP A 200 10.65 14.33 2.65
C ASP A 200 10.68 14.48 4.17
N SER A 201 11.71 13.94 4.80
CA SER A 201 11.88 13.88 6.25
C SER A 201 12.10 15.27 6.87
N ALA A 202 12.73 16.20 6.13
CA ALA A 202 13.06 17.53 6.62
C ALA A 202 11.83 18.43 6.68
N SER A 203 10.95 18.33 5.68
CA SER A 203 9.67 19.06 5.64
C SER A 203 8.49 18.27 6.20
N LYS A 204 8.69 16.98 6.54
CA LYS A 204 7.65 16.02 6.94
C LYS A 204 6.53 15.92 5.92
N ASN A 205 6.87 16.04 4.64
CA ASN A 205 5.90 16.13 3.56
C ASN A 205 5.75 14.76 2.89
N LEU A 206 4.56 14.17 3.01
CA LEU A 206 4.15 13.04 2.20
C LEU A 206 3.49 13.58 0.93
N SER A 207 4.07 13.30 -0.22
CA SER A 207 3.58 13.74 -1.52
C SER A 207 3.30 12.56 -2.44
N VAL A 208 2.24 12.68 -3.21
CA VAL A 208 1.81 11.69 -4.20
C VAL A 208 1.73 12.38 -5.54
N PHE A 209 2.27 11.73 -6.55
CA PHE A 209 2.09 12.09 -7.94
C PHE A 209 1.67 10.86 -8.73
N PHE A 210 0.70 10.99 -9.61
CA PHE A 210 0.23 9.87 -10.44
C PHE A 210 -0.18 10.29 -11.84
N THR A 211 -0.13 9.36 -12.77
CA THR A 211 -0.47 9.59 -14.19
C THR A 211 -0.79 8.27 -14.90
N ASP A 212 -1.65 8.34 -15.91
CA ASP A 212 -1.99 7.28 -16.85
C ASP A 212 -1.26 7.45 -18.21
N ALA A 213 -0.32 8.40 -18.30
CA ALA A 213 0.41 8.67 -19.53
C ALA A 213 1.36 7.51 -19.93
N GLN A 214 1.44 7.21 -21.22
CA GLN A 214 2.31 6.14 -21.76
C GLN A 214 3.80 6.33 -21.47
N ASN A 215 4.27 7.57 -21.31
CA ASN A 215 5.64 7.91 -20.94
C ASN A 215 5.64 8.72 -19.64
N PRO A 216 5.48 8.06 -18.49
CA PRO A 216 5.17 8.75 -17.25
C PRO A 216 6.45 9.39 -16.68
N VAL A 217 6.38 10.69 -16.38
CA VAL A 217 7.42 11.46 -15.70
C VAL A 217 6.86 11.99 -14.39
N SER A 218 7.68 12.10 -13.34
CA SER A 218 7.27 12.62 -12.02
C SER A 218 7.06 14.14 -12.03
N ARG A 219 6.16 14.62 -12.90
CA ARG A 219 5.74 16.01 -13.12
C ARG A 219 4.36 15.99 -13.77
N GLY A 220 3.38 16.72 -13.23
CA GLY A 220 2.07 16.82 -13.87
C GLY A 220 0.97 17.41 -12.99
N VAL A 221 -0.27 17.28 -13.46
CA VAL A 221 -1.46 17.99 -12.94
C VAL A 221 -2.07 17.30 -11.72
N TYR A 222 -1.85 15.99 -11.55
CA TYR A 222 -2.42 15.21 -10.47
C TYR A 222 -1.38 14.94 -9.39
N SER A 223 -1.34 15.85 -8.41
CA SER A 223 -0.50 15.71 -7.22
C SER A 223 -1.27 16.15 -5.99
N LEU A 224 -1.01 15.50 -4.87
CA LEU A 224 -1.48 15.91 -3.56
C LEU A 224 -0.34 15.75 -2.56
N SER A 225 -0.35 16.52 -1.48
CA SER A 225 0.62 16.39 -0.42
C SER A 225 0.03 16.73 0.93
N TYR A 226 0.60 16.16 1.99
CA TYR A 226 0.20 16.44 3.35
C TYR A 226 1.41 16.44 4.28
N THR A 227 1.45 17.39 5.23
CA THR A 227 2.50 17.43 6.25
C THR A 227 2.12 16.52 7.40
N VAL A 228 2.85 15.41 7.56
CA VAL A 228 2.62 14.39 8.59
C VAL A 228 3.94 13.99 9.22
N ASP A 229 4.01 14.08 10.55
CA ASP A 229 5.14 13.53 11.30
C ASP A 229 4.93 12.02 11.50
N LEU A 230 5.64 11.17 10.74
CA LEU A 230 5.44 9.72 10.81
C LEU A 230 5.71 9.14 12.21
N ARG A 231 6.52 9.82 13.05
CA ARG A 231 6.79 9.41 14.44
C ARG A 231 5.56 9.49 15.33
N GLU A 232 4.62 10.36 14.98
CA GLU A 232 3.39 10.55 15.75
C GLU A 232 2.33 9.47 15.47
N VAL A 233 2.54 8.65 14.43
CA VAL A 233 1.55 7.71 13.90
C VAL A 233 2.08 6.27 13.87
N LEU A 234 3.33 6.08 13.45
CA LEU A 234 3.91 4.77 13.14
C LEU A 234 5.03 4.40 14.13
N PRO A 235 5.24 3.09 14.40
CA PRO A 235 6.43 2.62 15.12
C PRO A 235 7.71 2.83 14.30
N GLU A 236 8.89 2.71 14.93
CA GLU A 236 10.21 2.87 14.26
C GLU A 236 10.36 1.95 13.05
N TRP A 237 9.83 0.74 13.15
CA TRP A 237 9.91 -0.30 12.14
C TRP A 237 8.54 -0.66 11.61
N VAL A 238 8.37 -0.55 10.30
CA VAL A 238 7.09 -0.78 9.61
C VAL A 238 7.25 -1.84 8.52
N ARG A 239 6.11 -2.39 8.07
CA ARG A 239 6.02 -3.03 6.76
C ARG A 239 5.45 -2.04 5.76
N ILE A 240 5.89 -2.15 4.51
CA ILE A 240 5.30 -1.46 3.37
C ILE A 240 4.67 -2.47 2.42
N GLY A 241 3.61 -2.05 1.75
CA GLY A 241 2.93 -2.92 0.83
C GLY A 241 1.78 -2.26 0.10
N PHE A 242 0.99 -3.11 -0.55
CA PHE A 242 -0.26 -2.72 -1.16
C PHE A 242 -1.40 -3.50 -0.55
N SER A 243 -2.55 -2.85 -0.46
CA SER A 243 -3.81 -3.49 -0.09
C SER A 243 -4.86 -3.12 -1.10
N ALA A 244 -5.86 -3.98 -1.29
CA ALA A 244 -7.03 -3.64 -2.06
C ALA A 244 -8.22 -4.46 -1.57
N SER A 245 -9.41 -3.95 -1.83
CA SER A 245 -10.62 -4.73 -1.66
C SER A 245 -11.72 -4.30 -2.60
N THR A 246 -12.75 -5.12 -2.62
CA THR A 246 -13.97 -4.89 -3.38
C THR A 246 -15.17 -5.37 -2.57
N GLY A 247 -16.31 -4.72 -2.74
CA GLY A 247 -17.59 -5.04 -2.14
C GLY A 247 -18.52 -5.75 -3.12
N THR A 248 -19.72 -5.20 -3.29
CA THR A 248 -20.70 -5.69 -4.27
C THR A 248 -20.47 -5.13 -5.68
N ALA A 249 -20.02 -3.87 -5.73
CA ALA A 249 -19.36 -3.25 -6.86
C ALA A 249 -17.97 -3.88 -7.02
N VAL A 250 -17.67 -4.42 -8.21
CA VAL A 250 -16.47 -5.25 -8.39
C VAL A 250 -15.48 -4.65 -9.35
N GLU A 251 -14.24 -4.50 -8.88
CA GLU A 251 -13.06 -4.32 -9.69
C GLU A 251 -11.93 -5.29 -9.29
N THR A 252 -11.04 -5.57 -10.24
CA THR A 252 -9.78 -6.27 -9.97
C THR A 252 -8.64 -5.28 -9.82
N ASN A 253 -7.76 -5.52 -8.85
CA ASN A 253 -6.64 -4.64 -8.54
C ASN A 253 -5.30 -5.37 -8.69
N SER A 254 -4.44 -4.88 -9.57
CA SER A 254 -3.18 -5.53 -9.96
C SER A 254 -1.98 -4.59 -9.89
N ILE A 255 -0.90 -4.99 -9.23
CA ILE A 255 0.40 -4.28 -9.25
C ILE A 255 1.29 -4.90 -10.31
N LEU A 256 1.79 -4.09 -11.25
CA LEU A 256 2.62 -4.53 -12.37
C LEU A 256 4.12 -4.35 -12.12
N SER A 257 4.49 -3.29 -11.41
CA SER A 257 5.87 -3.01 -11.01
C SER A 257 5.92 -2.29 -9.68
N TRP A 258 7.03 -2.45 -8.94
CA TRP A 258 7.24 -1.79 -7.66
C TRP A 258 8.72 -1.54 -7.38
N GLU A 259 9.05 -0.27 -7.19
CA GLU A 259 10.34 0.24 -6.76
C GLU A 259 10.17 0.93 -5.41
N PHE A 260 11.17 0.77 -4.55
CA PHE A 260 11.24 1.47 -3.28
C PHE A 260 12.68 1.80 -2.95
N SER A 261 12.90 2.97 -2.36
CA SER A 261 14.16 3.35 -1.75
C SER A 261 13.90 4.17 -0.49
N SER A 262 14.68 3.93 0.56
CA SER A 262 14.69 4.75 1.77
C SER A 262 16.11 5.04 2.24
N SER A 263 16.30 6.17 2.89
CA SER A 263 17.56 6.57 3.55
C SER A 263 17.26 7.24 4.88
N LEU A 264 17.84 6.70 5.95
CA LEU A 264 17.84 7.28 7.30
C LEU A 264 19.13 8.07 7.58
#